data_AF-A0A951H548-F1
#
_entry.id   AF-A0A951H548-F1
#
_cell.length_a   1.000
_cell.length_b   1.000
_cell.length_c   1.000
_cell.angle_alpha   90.00
_cell.angle_beta   90.00
_cell.angle_gamma   90.00
#
_symmetry.space_group_name_H-M   'P 1'
#
loop_
_entity.id
_entity.type
_entity.pdbx_description
1 polymer ?
#
loop_
_entity_poly.entity_id
_entity_poly.type
_entity_poly.pdbx_seq_one_letter_code
_entity_poly.pdbx_strand_id
1 'polypeptide(L)'
;MKKKQAATVVNTTSDCTTYQDCLAQAEICREQARIAASLKRFKAARGLFSTAIALCRQAMLLGGEACSDAKDRLRQLNDEMLAYTELAKSMERPLLMRPEATVQRGISVQPTMPSASELRPLK
;
A
#
# COMPACT_ATOMS: atom_id res chain seq x y z
N MET A 1 -4.14 -47.81 8.82
CA MET A 1 -4.27 -46.94 10.01
C MET A 1 -3.86 -45.52 9.64
N LYS A 2 -4.82 -44.59 9.50
CA LYS A 2 -4.56 -43.19 9.09
C LYS A 2 -4.19 -42.37 10.33
N LYS A 3 -2.90 -42.04 10.50
CA LYS A 3 -2.45 -41.09 11.53
C LYS A 3 -2.86 -39.68 11.09
N LYS A 4 -3.94 -39.18 11.65
CA LYS A 4 -4.32 -37.76 11.55
C LYS A 4 -3.25 -36.96 12.30
N GLN A 5 -2.41 -36.25 11.57
CA GLN A 5 -1.53 -35.24 12.16
C GLN A 5 -2.44 -34.12 12.70
N ALA A 6 -2.42 -33.94 14.02
CA ALA A 6 -2.95 -32.74 14.63
C ALA A 6 -2.09 -31.58 14.16
N ALA A 7 -2.69 -30.67 13.40
CA ALA A 7 -2.08 -29.38 13.11
C ALA A 7 -1.96 -28.64 14.44
N THR A 8 -0.75 -28.67 15.03
CA THR A 8 -0.38 -27.79 16.13
C THR A 8 -0.48 -26.37 15.59
N VAL A 9 -1.60 -25.70 15.88
CA VAL A 9 -1.70 -24.25 15.76
C VAL A 9 -0.68 -23.70 16.74
N VAL A 10 0.50 -23.38 16.23
CA VAL A 10 1.53 -22.70 17.01
C VAL A 10 0.95 -21.31 17.28
N ASN A 11 0.32 -21.16 18.43
CA ASN A 11 -0.07 -19.87 18.97
C ASN A 11 1.22 -19.16 19.39
N THR A 12 1.96 -18.60 18.42
CA THR A 12 3.17 -17.81 18.63
C THR A 12 2.81 -16.41 19.13
N THR A 13 2.10 -16.33 20.25
CA THR A 13 2.30 -15.21 21.16
C THR A 13 3.53 -15.58 21.96
N SER A 14 4.71 -15.43 21.35
CA SER A 14 5.96 -15.40 22.10
C SER A 14 5.85 -14.19 23.03
N ASP A 15 5.48 -14.45 24.28
CA ASP A 15 5.47 -13.45 25.34
C ASP A 15 6.89 -12.88 25.41
N CYS A 16 7.10 -11.71 24.79
CA CYS A 16 8.39 -11.05 24.90
C CYS A 16 8.55 -10.58 26.35
N THR A 17 9.32 -11.35 27.10
CA THR A 17 9.53 -11.15 28.53
C THR A 17 10.61 -10.11 28.83
N THR A 18 11.45 -9.76 27.85
CA THR A 18 12.54 -8.80 28.04
C THR A 18 12.55 -7.72 26.96
N TYR A 19 13.19 -6.59 27.27
CA TYR A 19 13.46 -5.50 26.33
C TYR A 19 14.13 -6.00 25.04
N GLN A 20 15.15 -6.84 25.18
CA GLN A 20 15.92 -7.34 24.04
C GLN A 20 15.13 -8.33 23.20
N ASP A 21 14.29 -9.17 23.82
CA ASP A 21 13.42 -10.10 23.08
C ASP A 21 12.41 -9.33 22.22
N CYS A 22 11.79 -8.29 22.78
CA CYS A 22 10.88 -7.41 22.03
C CYS A 22 11.58 -6.82 20.81
N LEU A 23 12.82 -6.33 20.99
CA LEU A 23 13.59 -5.72 19.90
C LEU A 23 14.03 -6.72 18.84
N ALA A 24 14.46 -7.92 19.24
CA ALA A 24 14.83 -8.99 18.32
C ALA A 24 13.61 -9.45 17.50
N GLN A 25 12.47 -9.67 18.16
CA GLN A 25 11.24 -10.07 17.50
C GLN A 25 10.71 -8.98 16.56
N ALA A 26 10.86 -7.70 16.94
CA ALA A 26 10.49 -6.58 16.07
C ALA A 26 11.29 -6.57 14.76
N GLU A 27 12.60 -6.86 14.81
CA GLU A 27 13.44 -6.96 13.60
C GLU A 27 13.08 -8.18 12.74
N ILE A 28 12.77 -9.31 13.36
CA ILE A 28 12.26 -10.49 12.61
C ILE A 28 10.97 -10.13 11.86
N CYS A 29 10.03 -9.46 12.54
CA CYS A 29 8.79 -9.01 11.90
C CYS A 29 9.05 -7.98 10.79
N ARG A 30 10.00 -7.06 10.97
CA ARG A 30 10.43 -6.08 9.95
C ARG A 30 10.96 -6.78 8.70
N GLU A 31 11.84 -7.75 8.86
CA GLU A 31 12.42 -8.48 7.72
C GLU A 31 11.36 -9.30 6.98
N GLN A 32 10.49 -10.00 7.71
CA GLN A 32 9.36 -10.69 7.11
C GLN A 32 8.41 -9.72 6.37
N ALA A 33 8.22 -8.50 6.89
CA ALA A 33 7.41 -7.48 6.25
C ALA A 33 8.03 -7.03 4.91
N ARG A 34 9.36 -6.83 4.88
CA ARG A 34 10.10 -6.49 3.64
C ARG A 34 10.01 -7.61 2.60
N ILE A 35 10.15 -8.86 3.02
CA ILE A 35 9.97 -10.03 2.15
C ILE A 35 8.53 -10.08 1.61
N ALA A 36 7.52 -9.86 2.47
CA ALA A 36 6.13 -9.83 2.02
C ALA A 36 5.87 -8.68 1.02
N ALA A 37 6.47 -7.52 1.23
CA ALA A 37 6.35 -6.37 0.35
C ALA A 37 7.03 -6.57 -1.00
N SER A 38 8.21 -7.21 -1.05
CA SER A 38 8.89 -7.55 -2.31
C SER A 38 8.06 -8.54 -3.16
N LEU A 39 7.28 -9.40 -2.50
CA LEU A 39 6.30 -10.29 -3.13
C LEU A 39 4.96 -9.61 -3.44
N LYS A 40 4.85 -8.29 -3.32
CA LYS A 40 3.63 -7.49 -3.51
C LYS A 40 2.46 -7.90 -2.59
N ARG A 41 2.74 -8.59 -1.48
CA ARG A 41 1.76 -8.97 -0.46
C ARG A 41 1.60 -7.85 0.57
N PHE A 42 1.19 -6.68 0.12
CA PHE A 42 1.19 -5.45 0.93
C PHE A 42 0.32 -5.54 2.19
N LYS A 43 -0.82 -6.26 2.14
CA LYS A 43 -1.65 -6.50 3.33
C LYS A 43 -0.92 -7.30 4.41
N ALA A 44 -0.17 -8.32 4.01
CA ALA A 44 0.64 -9.12 4.93
C ALA A 44 1.81 -8.31 5.50
N ALA A 45 2.51 -7.56 4.64
CA ALA A 45 3.58 -6.66 5.05
C ALA A 45 3.09 -5.64 6.09
N ARG A 46 1.92 -5.02 5.88
CA ARG A 46 1.32 -4.08 6.83
C ARG A 46 1.03 -4.72 8.19
N GLY A 47 0.52 -5.95 8.19
CA GLY A 47 0.29 -6.71 9.42
C GLY A 47 1.59 -6.92 10.20
N LEU A 48 2.65 -7.35 9.51
CA LEU A 48 3.96 -7.59 10.11
C LEU A 48 4.62 -6.31 10.64
N PHE A 49 4.53 -5.19 9.92
CA PHE A 49 4.97 -3.88 10.43
C PHE A 49 4.21 -3.45 11.67
N SER A 50 2.88 -3.68 11.71
CA SER A 50 2.07 -3.36 12.87
C SER A 50 2.50 -4.16 14.11
N THR A 51 2.83 -5.44 13.93
CA THR A 51 3.39 -6.29 14.99
C THR A 51 4.75 -5.78 15.45
N ALA A 52 5.66 -5.44 14.52
CA ALA A 52 6.97 -4.87 14.87
C ALA A 52 6.85 -3.57 15.69
N ILE A 53 5.92 -2.70 15.30
CA ILE A 53 5.61 -1.45 16.02
C ILE A 53 5.10 -1.74 17.44
N ALA A 54 4.20 -2.71 17.59
CA ALA A 54 3.68 -3.11 18.90
C ALA A 54 4.80 -3.64 19.82
N LEU A 55 5.72 -4.44 19.26
CA LEU A 55 6.88 -4.97 19.98
C LEU A 55 7.85 -3.85 20.39
N CYS A 56 8.13 -2.86 19.53
CA CYS A 56 8.93 -1.70 19.92
C CYS A 56 8.27 -0.90 21.05
N ARG A 57 6.94 -0.74 21.04
CA ARG A 57 6.21 -0.08 22.15
C ARG A 57 6.30 -0.90 23.44
N GLN A 58 6.17 -2.23 23.36
CA GLN A 58 6.36 -3.11 24.51
C GLN A 58 7.80 -3.03 25.04
N ALA A 59 8.81 -2.98 24.16
CA ALA A 59 10.19 -2.74 24.55
C ALA A 59 10.32 -1.40 25.31
N MET A 60 9.72 -0.32 24.83
CA MET A 60 9.75 0.97 25.53
C MET A 60 9.15 0.89 26.95
N LEU A 61 8.10 0.09 27.15
CA LEU A 61 7.51 -0.13 28.47
C LEU A 61 8.42 -0.94 29.41
N LEU A 62 9.17 -1.90 28.86
CA LEU A 62 10.09 -2.76 29.62
C LEU A 62 11.46 -2.13 29.88
N GLY A 63 11.95 -1.29 28.95
CA GLY A 63 13.32 -0.78 28.92
C GLY A 63 13.57 0.48 29.75
N GLY A 64 12.53 1.15 30.24
CA GLY A 64 12.68 2.38 31.03
C GLY A 64 13.55 3.44 30.34
N GLU A 65 14.67 3.81 30.96
CA GLU A 65 15.62 4.79 30.43
C GLU A 65 16.41 4.29 29.20
N ALA A 66 16.53 2.97 29.01
CA ALA A 66 17.24 2.38 27.87
C ALA A 66 16.42 2.36 26.56
N CYS A 67 15.29 3.08 26.50
CA CYS A 67 14.34 3.01 25.39
C CYS A 67 14.73 3.80 24.13
N SER A 68 15.93 4.37 24.02
CA SER A 68 16.34 5.14 22.83
C SER A 68 16.27 4.28 21.57
N ASP A 69 16.82 3.07 21.63
CA ASP A 69 16.87 2.17 20.48
C ASP A 69 15.46 1.75 20.04
N ALA A 70 14.56 1.50 21.01
CA ALA A 70 13.17 1.18 20.72
C ALA A 70 12.43 2.36 20.07
N LYS A 71 12.71 3.61 20.49
CA LYS A 71 12.15 4.83 19.87
C LYS A 71 12.67 5.05 18.46
N ASP A 72 13.96 4.85 18.23
CA ASP A 72 14.58 5.01 16.92
C ASP A 72 14.08 3.95 15.93
N ARG A 73 13.99 2.69 16.38
CA ARG A 73 13.39 1.61 15.57
C ARG A 73 11.91 1.87 15.30
N LEU A 74 11.15 2.34 16.28
CA LEU A 74 9.76 2.71 16.08
C LEU A 74 9.62 3.79 15.00
N ARG A 75 10.49 4.79 14.98
CA ARG A 75 10.50 5.82 13.92
C ARG A 75 10.76 5.20 12.55
N GLN A 76 11.82 4.42 12.43
CA GLN A 76 12.18 3.74 11.17
C GLN A 76 11.04 2.85 10.64
N LEU A 77 10.39 2.09 11.53
CA LEU A 77 9.27 1.22 11.16
C LEU A 77 8.06 2.02 10.64
N ASN A 78 7.77 3.18 11.22
CA ASN A 78 6.68 4.04 10.75
C ASN A 78 6.99 4.61 9.36
N ASP A 79 8.23 5.06 9.13
CA ASP A 79 8.67 5.60 7.84
C ASP A 79 8.61 4.52 6.74
N GLU A 80 9.09 3.31 7.02
CA GLU A 80 8.99 2.18 6.09
C GLU A 80 7.55 1.78 5.79
N MET A 81 6.70 1.70 6.82
CA MET A 81 5.28 1.36 6.65
C MET A 81 4.56 2.40 5.79
N LEU A 82 4.87 3.68 5.95
CA LEU A 82 4.35 4.76 5.11
C LEU A 82 4.77 4.55 3.65
N ALA A 83 6.06 4.33 3.40
CA ALA A 83 6.59 4.11 2.06
C ALA A 83 5.92 2.91 1.36
N TYR A 84 5.72 1.80 2.07
CA TYR A 84 5.02 0.64 1.53
C TYR A 84 3.53 0.87 1.30
N THR A 85 2.89 1.71 2.13
CA THR A 85 1.49 2.09 1.95
C THR A 85 1.32 2.93 0.68
N GLU A 86 2.21 3.88 0.43
CA GLU A 86 2.19 4.68 -0.81
C GLU A 86 2.51 3.82 -2.03
N LEU A 87 3.46 2.90 -1.92
CA LEU A 87 3.75 1.93 -2.99
C LEU A 87 2.51 1.07 -3.30
N ALA A 88 1.83 0.54 -2.29
CA ALA A 88 0.61 -0.24 -2.47
C ALA A 88 -0.48 0.56 -3.19
N LYS A 89 -0.72 1.82 -2.79
CA LYS A 89 -1.69 2.72 -3.44
C LYS A 89 -1.33 2.98 -4.92
N SER A 90 -0.04 3.14 -5.23
CA SER A 90 0.39 3.36 -6.61
C SER A 90 0.14 2.14 -7.51
N MET A 91 0.19 0.93 -6.95
CA MET A 91 -0.10 -0.32 -7.64
C MET A 91 -1.60 -0.61 -7.75
N GLU A 92 -2.40 -0.11 -6.81
CA GLU A 92 -3.86 -0.25 -6.82
C GLU A 92 -4.55 0.73 -7.75
N ARG A 93 -3.92 1.85 -8.14
CA ARG A 93 -4.46 2.74 -9.18
C ARG A 93 -4.41 2.01 -10.53
N PRO A 94 -5.55 1.54 -11.07
CA PRO A 94 -5.59 1.11 -12.45
C PRO A 94 -5.35 2.36 -13.28
N LEU A 95 -4.64 2.22 -14.39
CA LEU A 95 -4.51 3.25 -15.41
C LEU A 95 -5.90 3.66 -15.92
N LEU A 96 -6.59 4.57 -15.22
CA LEU A 96 -7.82 5.24 -15.67
C LEU A 96 -7.53 6.29 -16.76
N MET A 97 -6.46 6.09 -17.51
CA MET A 97 -6.13 6.86 -18.72
C MET A 97 -6.00 5.87 -19.87
N ARG A 98 -7.13 5.32 -20.31
CA ARG A 98 -7.36 5.16 -21.74
C ARG A 98 -7.93 6.50 -22.20
N PRO A 99 -7.16 7.38 -22.87
CA PRO A 99 -7.79 8.24 -23.86
C PRO A 99 -8.40 7.26 -24.88
N GLU A 100 -9.72 7.16 -24.92
CA GLU A 100 -10.36 6.58 -26.08
C GLU A 100 -9.85 7.35 -27.28
N ALA A 101 -9.07 6.67 -28.13
CA ALA A 101 -8.77 7.16 -29.44
C ALA A 101 -10.10 7.23 -30.19
N THR A 102 -10.75 8.40 -30.16
CA THR A 102 -11.83 8.74 -31.09
C THR A 102 -11.22 8.90 -32.47
N VAL A 103 -10.82 7.79 -33.08
CA VAL A 103 -10.53 7.68 -34.50
C VAL A 103 -11.75 7.02 -35.15
N GLN A 104 -12.70 7.85 -35.54
CA GLN A 104 -13.48 7.66 -36.76
C GLN A 104 -13.32 8.95 -37.56
N ARG A 105 -12.32 9.00 -38.45
CA ARG A 105 -12.52 8.83 -39.90
C ARG A 105 -13.72 9.63 -40.43
N GLY A 106 -13.41 10.84 -40.87
CA GLY A 106 -13.77 11.35 -42.20
C GLY A 106 -15.24 11.27 -42.60
N ILE A 107 -15.96 12.36 -42.37
CA ILE A 107 -16.88 12.88 -43.38
C ILE A 107 -16.54 14.36 -43.53
N SER A 108 -15.80 14.64 -44.60
CA SER A 108 -15.63 15.98 -45.14
C SER A 108 -17.00 16.48 -45.59
N VAL A 109 -17.51 17.52 -44.93
CA VAL A 109 -18.59 18.37 -45.46
C VAL A 109 -18.30 19.81 -45.04
N GLN A 110 -17.52 20.50 -45.87
CA GLN A 110 -17.68 21.93 -46.10
C GLN A 110 -18.37 22.10 -47.48
N PRO A 111 -18.88 23.29 -47.84
CA PRO A 111 -19.61 24.28 -47.06
C PRO A 111 -20.95 24.60 -47.76
N THR A 112 -22.00 25.02 -47.06
CA THR A 112 -23.18 25.60 -47.72
C THR A 112 -23.27 27.07 -47.34
N MET A 113 -22.76 27.91 -48.24
CA MET A 113 -23.04 29.34 -48.29
C MET A 113 -24.54 29.55 -48.51
N PRO A 114 -25.24 30.38 -47.73
CA PRO A 114 -26.47 30.99 -48.23
C PRO A 114 -26.08 32.11 -49.20
N SER A 115 -26.28 31.83 -50.49
CA SER A 115 -26.23 32.81 -51.57
C SER A 115 -27.25 33.91 -51.33
N ALA A 116 -26.81 35.16 -51.49
CA ALA A 116 -27.64 36.34 -51.51
C ALA A 116 -28.66 36.29 -52.67
N SER A 117 -29.89 36.71 -52.37
CA SER A 117 -30.79 37.53 -53.21
C SER A 117 -32.23 37.12 -52.93
N GLU A 118 -33.02 38.01 -52.32
CA GLU A 118 -34.17 38.57 -53.04
C GLU A 118 -34.67 39.81 -52.32
N LEU A 119 -34.52 40.93 -53.04
CA LEU A 119 -35.14 42.21 -52.77
C LEU A 119 -36.65 42.04 -52.69
N ARG A 120 -37.28 42.64 -51.66
CA ARG A 120 -38.73 42.82 -51.65
C ARG A 120 -39.10 44.03 -52.50
N PRO A 121 -40.13 43.96 -53.36
CA PRO A 121 -40.66 45.13 -54.03
C PRO A 121 -41.65 45.91 -53.15
N LEU A 122 -41.72 47.19 -53.52
CA LEU A 122 -42.44 48.34 -52.99
C LEU A 122 -43.91 48.15 -52.59
N LYS A 123 -44.32 48.95 -51.60
CA LYS A 123 -45.56 49.75 -51.66
C LYS A 123 -45.21 51.21 -51.39
#